data_AF-K5E5V6-F1
#
_entry.id   AF-K5E5V6-F1
#
_cell.length_a   1.000
_cell.length_b   1.000
_cell.length_c   1.000
_cell.angle_alpha   90.00
_cell.angle_beta   90.00
_cell.angle_gamma   90.00
#
_symmetry.space_group_name_H-M   'P 1'
#
loop_
_entity.id
_entity.type
_entity.pdbx_description
1 polymer ?
#
loop_
_entity_poly.entity_id
_entity_poly.type
_entity_poly.pdbx_seq_one_letter_code
_entity_poly.pdbx_strand_id
1 'polypeptide(L)'
;MDATRSIGPAERLLGIDWSGIFGHDGWAVYDKFTAATHQQCFAHLLRRCESLIQSGTGGALAFPRGVKDLLLAGFEYRNRFRSDEMTAHGMKVMAGRLTMKMWKLVRHPKKHAANERFAKFLENHLDDLFTFLHRPGADATNWRGEQAIRPAVVNRKVWGGNRTEAGALAQSRIMSVMQTCKQRLADPFDFIRRQLTTTSPLALPLPIAAR
;
A
#
# COMPACT_ATOMS: atom_id res chain seq x y z
N MET A 1 22.29 4.18 1.31
CA MET A 1 20.84 4.38 1.57
C MET A 1 20.60 5.85 1.35
N ASP A 2 19.70 6.21 0.44
CA ASP A 2 19.37 7.62 0.23
C ASP A 2 18.80 8.18 1.55
N ALA A 3 19.51 9.11 2.17
CA ALA A 3 19.12 9.74 3.44
C ALA A 3 17.89 10.64 3.27
N THR A 4 17.51 10.91 2.02
CA THR A 4 16.34 11.69 1.71
C THR A 4 15.12 10.77 1.69
N ARG A 5 14.17 11.04 2.58
CA ARG A 5 12.76 10.69 2.42
C ARG A 5 12.21 11.51 1.24
N SER A 6 12.76 11.31 0.05
CA SER A 6 12.39 12.00 -1.18
C SER A 6 11.69 11.04 -2.14
N ILE A 7 10.99 11.61 -3.13
CA ILE A 7 10.36 10.85 -4.20
C ILE A 7 11.37 10.15 -5.13
N GLY A 8 12.62 10.62 -5.15
CA GLY A 8 13.62 10.25 -6.16
C GLY A 8 13.79 8.75 -6.39
N PRO A 9 13.87 7.90 -5.35
CA PRO A 9 13.96 6.45 -5.55
C PRO A 9 12.73 5.84 -6.26
N ALA A 10 11.52 6.31 -5.96
CA ALA A 10 10.30 5.81 -6.57
C ALA A 10 10.17 6.31 -8.03
N GLU A 11 10.48 7.59 -8.27
CA GLU A 11 10.44 8.18 -9.61
C GLU A 11 11.45 7.53 -10.55
N ARG A 12 12.68 7.27 -10.09
CA ARG A 12 13.69 6.53 -10.88
C ARG A 12 13.27 5.11 -11.23
N LEU A 13 12.45 4.47 -10.39
CA LEU A 13 12.04 3.09 -10.58
C LEU A 13 10.83 2.96 -11.49
N LEU A 14 9.84 3.85 -11.34
CA LEU A 14 8.54 3.72 -11.99
C LEU A 14 8.32 4.72 -13.13
N GLY A 15 8.99 5.87 -13.10
CA GLY A 15 8.60 7.05 -13.88
C GLY A 15 7.47 7.80 -13.18
N ILE A 16 7.52 9.14 -13.20
CA ILE A 16 6.49 9.99 -12.55
C ILE A 16 5.11 9.85 -13.23
N ASP A 17 5.10 9.41 -14.48
CA ASP A 17 3.95 9.15 -15.34
C ASP A 17 3.38 7.73 -15.18
N TRP A 18 3.92 6.93 -14.26
CA TRP A 18 3.43 5.58 -14.01
C TRP A 18 1.96 5.57 -13.59
N SER A 19 1.14 4.80 -14.32
CA SER A 19 -0.32 4.82 -14.22
C SER A 19 -0.96 3.57 -13.61
N GLY A 20 -0.17 2.74 -12.92
CA GLY A 20 -0.66 1.54 -12.25
C GLY A 20 -1.37 1.80 -10.93
N ILE A 21 -1.64 0.73 -10.18
CA ILE A 21 -2.30 0.81 -8.86
C ILE A 21 -1.25 0.94 -7.76
N PHE A 22 -1.30 2.01 -6.99
CA PHE A 22 -0.35 2.32 -5.94
C PHE A 22 -0.99 2.20 -4.56
N GLY A 23 -0.71 1.11 -3.84
CA GLY A 23 -1.16 0.91 -2.45
C GLY A 23 -0.12 1.36 -1.45
N HIS A 24 -0.39 2.40 -0.65
CA HIS A 24 0.61 3.02 0.24
C HIS A 24 0.06 3.42 1.62
N ASP A 25 0.97 3.79 2.52
CA ASP A 25 0.71 4.10 3.94
C ASP A 25 0.28 5.56 4.21
N GLY A 26 0.00 6.33 3.16
CA GLY A 26 -0.35 7.75 3.27
C GLY A 26 0.84 8.69 3.33
N TRP A 27 2.03 8.26 2.91
CA TRP A 27 3.15 9.17 2.77
C TRP A 27 3.00 10.09 1.55
N ALA A 28 2.96 11.41 1.79
CA ALA A 28 2.64 12.45 0.81
C ALA A 28 3.56 12.54 -0.43
N VAL A 29 4.73 11.89 -0.43
CA VAL A 29 5.56 11.86 -1.65
C VAL A 29 4.90 11.07 -2.77
N TYR A 30 4.04 10.10 -2.43
CA TYR A 30 3.35 9.28 -3.41
C TYR A 30 2.29 10.07 -4.17
N ASP A 31 1.72 11.11 -3.57
CA ASP A 31 0.68 11.96 -4.19
C ASP A 31 1.16 12.69 -5.46
N LYS A 32 2.48 12.72 -5.70
CA LYS A 32 3.06 13.27 -6.93
C LYS A 32 2.89 12.35 -8.15
N PHE A 33 2.59 11.06 -7.97
CA PHE A 33 2.31 10.13 -9.06
C PHE A 33 0.87 10.29 -9.56
N THR A 34 0.55 11.46 -10.12
CA THR A 34 -0.84 11.84 -10.44
C THR A 34 -1.50 10.97 -11.52
N ALA A 35 -0.71 10.24 -12.32
CA ALA A 35 -1.22 9.26 -13.28
C ALA A 35 -1.64 7.94 -12.63
N ALA A 36 -1.15 7.65 -11.42
CA ALA A 36 -1.42 6.40 -10.72
C ALA A 36 -2.82 6.39 -10.11
N THR A 37 -3.38 5.18 -9.96
CA THR A 37 -4.58 4.97 -9.15
C THR A 37 -4.16 4.65 -7.73
N HIS A 38 -4.50 5.51 -6.78
CA HIS A 38 -4.06 5.37 -5.39
C HIS A 38 -5.00 4.52 -4.54
N GLN A 39 -4.42 3.83 -3.57
CA GLN A 39 -5.12 3.13 -2.51
C GLN A 39 -4.43 3.39 -1.16
N GLN A 40 -5.13 4.08 -0.26
CA GLN A 40 -4.65 4.27 1.11
C GLN A 40 -4.77 2.97 1.91
N CYS A 41 -3.71 2.57 2.58
CA CYS A 41 -3.66 1.31 3.30
C CYS A 41 -4.59 1.32 4.52
N PHE A 42 -5.64 0.49 4.50
CA PHE A 42 -6.60 0.37 5.60
C PHE A 42 -5.95 -0.02 6.93
N ALA A 43 -4.89 -0.83 6.91
CA ALA A 43 -4.20 -1.21 8.14
C ALA A 43 -3.58 0.01 8.86
N HIS A 44 -3.05 0.99 8.11
CA HIS A 44 -2.52 2.23 8.68
C HIS A 44 -3.64 3.12 9.21
N LEU A 45 -4.73 3.26 8.45
CA LEU A 45 -5.89 4.06 8.85
C LEU A 45 -6.57 3.50 10.10
N LEU A 46 -6.75 2.18 10.17
CA LEU A 46 -7.34 1.51 11.34
C LEU A 46 -6.47 1.66 12.58
N ARG A 47 -5.14 1.49 12.47
CA ARG A 47 -4.21 1.78 13.58
C ARG A 47 -4.30 3.23 14.04
N ARG A 48 -4.43 4.18 13.11
CA ARG A 48 -4.62 5.60 13.44
C ARG A 48 -5.95 5.84 14.16
N CYS A 49 -7.03 5.19 13.72
CA CYS A 49 -8.32 5.23 14.43
C CYS A 49 -8.18 4.70 15.86
N GLU A 50 -7.51 3.55 16.04
CA GLU A 50 -7.30 2.93 17.35
C GLU A 50 -6.48 3.80 18.28
N SER A 51 -5.40 4.41 17.78
CA SER A 51 -4.59 5.36 18.56
C SER A 51 -5.41 6.58 19.02
N LEU A 52 -6.27 7.13 18.15
CA LEU A 52 -7.15 8.24 18.50
C LEU A 52 -8.25 7.82 19.49
N ILE A 53 -8.74 6.59 19.39
CA ILE A 53 -9.74 6.04 20.33
C ILE A 53 -9.11 5.80 21.70
N GLN A 54 -7.89 5.28 21.76
CA GLN A 54 -7.17 5.01 23.01
C GLN A 54 -6.76 6.29 23.75
N SER A 55 -6.42 7.35 23.00
CA SER A 55 -5.96 8.63 23.58
C SER A 55 -7.08 9.67 23.78
N GLY A 56 -8.26 9.44 23.20
CA GLY A 56 -9.40 10.37 23.25
C GLY A 56 -10.37 10.09 24.39
N THR A 57 -11.22 11.07 24.69
CA THR A 57 -12.32 10.95 25.66
C THR A 57 -13.57 11.68 25.16
N GLY A 58 -14.75 11.31 25.69
CA GLY A 58 -16.02 11.96 25.39
C GLY A 58 -16.35 12.04 23.90
N GLY A 59 -16.84 13.21 23.45
CA GLY A 59 -17.25 13.45 22.07
C GLY A 59 -16.12 13.31 21.04
N ALA A 60 -14.85 13.33 21.45
CA ALA A 60 -13.70 13.10 20.57
C ALA A 60 -13.74 11.72 19.90
N LEU A 61 -14.35 10.73 20.56
CA LEU A 61 -14.33 9.34 20.13
C LEU A 61 -15.28 9.06 18.96
N ALA A 62 -16.30 9.90 18.76
CA ALA A 62 -17.31 9.70 17.72
C ALA A 62 -16.69 9.68 16.31
N PHE A 63 -15.75 10.59 16.04
CA PHE A 63 -15.11 10.69 14.74
C PHE A 63 -14.25 9.45 14.37
N PRO A 64 -13.23 9.06 15.14
CA PRO A 64 -12.39 7.91 14.78
C PRO A 64 -13.18 6.58 14.82
N ARG A 65 -14.24 6.46 15.63
CA ARG A 65 -15.15 5.31 15.59
C ARG A 65 -15.92 5.27 14.26
N GLY A 66 -16.53 6.38 13.87
CA GLY A 66 -17.23 6.46 12.58
C GLY A 66 -16.32 6.18 11.39
N VAL A 67 -15.07 6.66 11.41
CA VAL A 67 -14.09 6.31 10.37
C VAL A 67 -13.80 4.82 10.38
N LYS A 68 -13.51 4.24 11.56
CA LYS A 68 -13.25 2.80 11.71
C LYS A 68 -14.39 1.95 11.16
N ASP A 69 -15.64 2.29 11.48
CA ASP A 69 -16.82 1.56 11.03
C ASP A 69 -16.94 1.57 9.49
N LEU A 70 -16.69 2.71 8.85
CA LEU A 70 -16.71 2.81 7.38
C LEU A 70 -15.60 1.99 6.72
N LEU A 71 -14.39 1.97 7.30
CA LEU A 71 -13.29 1.14 6.80
C LEU A 71 -13.61 -0.35 6.95
N LEU A 72 -14.17 -0.77 8.08
CA LEU A 72 -14.58 -2.16 8.31
C LEU A 72 -15.72 -2.58 7.36
N ALA A 73 -16.69 -1.71 7.10
CA ALA A 73 -17.73 -1.94 6.10
C ALA A 73 -17.13 -2.14 4.69
N GLY A 74 -16.03 -1.44 4.37
CA GLY A 74 -15.30 -1.68 3.12
C GLY A 74 -14.77 -3.11 3.01
N PHE A 75 -14.21 -3.67 4.09
CA PHE A 75 -13.80 -5.07 4.11
C PHE A 75 -14.98 -6.04 4.01
N GLU A 76 -16.09 -5.73 4.67
CA GLU A 76 -17.32 -6.52 4.59
C GLU A 76 -17.81 -6.65 3.14
N TYR A 77 -17.92 -5.55 2.40
CA TYR A 77 -18.37 -5.61 1.00
C TYR A 77 -17.42 -6.40 0.10
N ARG A 78 -16.11 -6.26 0.29
CA ARG A 78 -15.12 -7.10 -0.40
C ARG A 78 -15.32 -8.58 -0.09
N ASN A 79 -15.56 -8.92 1.17
CA ASN A 79 -15.76 -10.31 1.58
C ASN A 79 -17.06 -10.87 0.98
N ARG A 80 -18.16 -10.11 1.00
CA ARG A 80 -19.42 -10.49 0.35
C ARG A 80 -19.26 -10.72 -1.15
N PHE A 81 -18.50 -9.87 -1.83
CA PHE A 81 -18.16 -10.08 -3.24
C PHE A 81 -17.36 -11.37 -3.47
N ARG A 82 -16.39 -11.68 -2.60
CA ARG A 82 -15.60 -12.92 -2.68
C ARG A 82 -16.39 -14.19 -2.36
N SER A 83 -17.49 -14.06 -1.63
CA SER A 83 -18.40 -15.16 -1.30
C SER A 83 -19.60 -15.26 -2.27
N ASP A 84 -19.54 -14.58 -3.42
CA ASP A 84 -20.62 -14.53 -4.43
C ASP A 84 -21.98 -13.97 -3.92
N GLU A 85 -21.99 -13.29 -2.76
CA GLU A 85 -23.17 -12.63 -2.18
C GLU A 85 -23.42 -11.22 -2.73
N MET A 86 -22.53 -10.73 -3.59
CA MET A 86 -22.57 -9.38 -4.14
C MET A 86 -22.02 -9.36 -5.57
N THR A 87 -22.70 -8.65 -6.46
CA THR A 87 -22.21 -8.44 -7.83
C THR A 87 -21.10 -7.39 -7.88
N ALA A 88 -20.27 -7.44 -8.93
CA ALA A 88 -19.25 -6.41 -9.16
C ALA A 88 -19.85 -5.00 -9.28
N HIS A 89 -21.04 -4.89 -9.88
CA HIS A 89 -21.77 -3.62 -9.94
C HIS A 89 -22.22 -3.16 -8.54
N GLY A 90 -22.79 -4.05 -7.73
CA GLY A 90 -23.18 -3.75 -6.36
C GLY A 90 -22.00 -3.28 -5.51
N MET A 91 -20.83 -3.91 -5.66
CA MET A 91 -19.61 -3.52 -4.94
C MET A 91 -19.18 -2.08 -5.30
N LYS A 92 -19.21 -1.70 -6.58
CA LYS A 92 -18.92 -0.32 -7.03
C LYS A 92 -19.92 0.70 -6.47
N VAL A 93 -21.21 0.36 -6.43
CA VAL A 93 -22.24 1.22 -5.81
C VAL A 93 -21.96 1.41 -4.32
N MET A 94 -21.58 0.34 -3.61
CA MET A 94 -21.25 0.44 -2.19
C MET A 94 -19.97 1.23 -1.93
N ALA A 95 -18.97 1.14 -2.81
CA ALA A 95 -17.78 1.99 -2.75
C ALA A 95 -18.14 3.48 -2.78
N GLY A 96 -18.93 3.92 -3.77
CA GLY A 96 -19.38 5.31 -3.85
C GLY A 96 -20.19 5.76 -2.64
N ARG A 97 -21.05 4.89 -2.10
CA ARG A 97 -21.80 5.17 -0.86
C ARG A 97 -20.88 5.34 0.35
N LEU A 98 -19.85 4.51 0.47
CA LEU A 98 -18.85 4.61 1.53
C LEU A 98 -18.03 5.90 1.41
N THR A 99 -17.57 6.26 0.19
CA THR A 99 -16.89 7.54 -0.06
C THR A 99 -17.75 8.72 0.35
N MET A 100 -19.04 8.73 -0.03
CA MET A 100 -19.97 9.81 0.37
C MET A 100 -20.21 9.86 1.88
N LYS A 101 -20.31 8.72 2.56
CA LYS A 101 -20.41 8.67 4.03
C LYS A 101 -19.13 9.20 4.69
N MET A 102 -17.97 8.86 4.15
CA MET A 102 -16.68 9.38 4.63
C MET A 102 -16.59 10.89 4.42
N TRP A 103 -16.95 11.41 3.25
CA TRP A 103 -16.99 12.84 2.97
C TRP A 103 -17.87 13.59 3.97
N LYS A 104 -19.09 13.10 4.25
CA LYS A 104 -19.98 13.69 5.26
C LYS A 104 -19.35 13.69 6.66
N LEU A 105 -18.58 12.65 6.99
CA LEU A 105 -17.92 12.51 8.28
C LEU A 105 -16.74 13.46 8.43
N VAL A 106 -15.96 13.72 7.37
CA VAL A 106 -14.74 14.54 7.44
C VAL A 106 -14.99 16.03 7.24
N ARG A 107 -15.96 16.43 6.42
CA ARG A 107 -16.19 17.84 6.00
C ARG A 107 -16.42 18.86 7.11
N HIS A 108 -16.88 18.41 8.29
CA HIS A 108 -17.17 19.30 9.41
C HIS A 108 -15.94 19.42 10.32
N PRO A 109 -15.53 20.64 10.72
CA PRO A 109 -14.39 20.81 11.61
C PRO A 109 -14.51 20.03 12.91
N LYS A 110 -13.39 19.48 13.38
CA LYS A 110 -13.30 18.75 14.66
C LYS A 110 -12.63 19.63 15.70
N LYS A 111 -13.25 19.70 16.88
CA LYS A 111 -12.67 20.45 18.02
C LYS A 111 -11.30 19.90 18.45
N HIS A 112 -11.12 18.57 18.38
CA HIS A 112 -9.85 17.94 18.75
C HIS A 112 -8.87 18.02 17.58
N ALA A 113 -7.72 18.66 17.79
CA ALA A 113 -6.70 18.87 16.76
C ALA A 113 -6.21 17.58 16.10
N ALA A 114 -6.09 16.49 16.86
CA ALA A 114 -5.67 15.20 16.31
C ALA A 114 -6.72 14.60 15.33
N ASN A 115 -8.01 14.74 15.66
CA ASN A 115 -9.11 14.36 14.78
C ASN A 115 -9.18 15.26 13.55
N GLU A 116 -8.97 16.57 13.71
CA GLU A 116 -8.98 17.52 12.60
C GLU A 116 -7.86 17.22 11.59
N ARG A 117 -6.64 16.95 12.08
CA ARG A 117 -5.53 16.50 11.21
C ARG A 117 -5.85 15.20 10.49
N PHE A 118 -6.61 14.31 11.09
CA PHE A 118 -7.00 13.06 10.45
C PHE A 118 -8.15 13.26 9.44
N ALA A 119 -9.11 14.11 9.76
CA ALA A 119 -10.17 14.52 8.84
C ALA A 119 -9.60 15.14 7.57
N LYS A 120 -8.68 16.11 7.69
CA LYS A 120 -8.00 16.73 6.55
C LYS A 120 -7.25 15.73 5.69
N PHE A 121 -6.54 14.79 6.32
CA PHE A 121 -5.86 13.71 5.60
C PHE A 121 -6.88 12.87 4.81
N LEU A 122 -7.96 12.42 5.45
CA LEU A 122 -8.97 11.60 4.78
C LEU A 122 -9.70 12.36 3.67
N GLU A 123 -9.97 13.65 3.88
CA GLU A 123 -10.62 14.54 2.90
C GLU A 123 -9.78 14.66 1.62
N ASN A 124 -8.46 14.83 1.76
CA ASN A 124 -7.53 14.91 0.62
C ASN A 124 -7.41 13.58 -0.16
N HIS A 125 -7.82 12.46 0.44
CA HIS A 125 -7.62 11.12 -0.11
C HIS A 125 -8.94 10.35 -0.28
N LEU A 126 -10.09 11.02 -0.34
CA LEU A 126 -11.39 10.37 -0.40
C LEU A 126 -11.52 9.36 -1.54
N ASP A 127 -10.98 9.71 -2.71
CA ASP A 127 -11.00 8.86 -3.91
C ASP A 127 -10.04 7.67 -3.83
N ASP A 128 -9.10 7.71 -2.88
CA ASP A 128 -8.05 6.71 -2.68
C ASP A 128 -8.43 5.69 -1.58
N LEU A 129 -9.53 5.88 -0.86
CA LEU A 129 -9.88 5.01 0.27
C LEU A 129 -10.45 3.66 -0.19
N PHE A 130 -11.37 3.67 -1.14
CA PHE A 130 -12.15 2.49 -1.51
C PHE A 130 -11.76 1.94 -2.88
N THR A 131 -10.53 2.20 -3.34
CA THR A 131 -10.03 1.77 -4.65
C THR A 131 -10.11 0.28 -4.90
N PHE A 132 -9.82 -0.51 -3.88
CA PHE A 132 -9.94 -1.98 -3.92
C PHE A 132 -11.35 -2.51 -4.17
N LEU A 133 -12.39 -1.68 -4.02
CA LEU A 133 -13.79 -2.05 -4.33
C LEU A 133 -14.17 -1.71 -5.77
N HIS A 134 -13.37 -0.92 -6.49
CA HIS A 134 -13.67 -0.52 -7.88
C HIS A 134 -12.68 -1.04 -8.92
N ARG A 135 -11.41 -1.25 -8.54
CA ARG A 135 -10.35 -1.76 -9.43
C ARG A 135 -9.94 -3.19 -9.07
N PRO A 136 -10.15 -4.17 -9.97
CA PRO A 136 -9.54 -5.48 -9.84
C PRO A 136 -8.02 -5.38 -9.65
N GLY A 137 -7.46 -6.19 -8.75
CA GLY A 137 -6.02 -6.21 -8.47
C GLY A 137 -5.54 -5.19 -7.43
N ALA A 138 -6.37 -4.21 -7.03
CA ALA A 138 -6.07 -3.36 -5.89
C ALA A 138 -6.32 -4.10 -4.57
N ASP A 139 -5.29 -4.13 -3.70
CA ASP A 139 -5.44 -4.61 -2.34
C ASP A 139 -5.75 -3.44 -1.41
N ALA A 140 -6.70 -3.62 -0.49
CA ALA A 140 -7.04 -2.62 0.55
C ALA A 140 -5.86 -2.29 1.50
N THR A 141 -4.81 -3.11 1.50
CA THR A 141 -3.64 -2.96 2.36
C THR A 141 -2.36 -3.10 1.54
N ASN A 142 -1.30 -2.40 1.92
CA ASN A 142 0.04 -2.52 1.35
C ASN A 142 0.77 -3.85 1.74
N TRP A 143 0.04 -4.87 2.22
CA TRP A 143 0.58 -6.13 2.73
C TRP A 143 1.58 -6.79 1.78
N ARG A 144 1.29 -6.83 0.46
CA ARG A 144 2.22 -7.43 -0.52
C ARG A 144 3.59 -6.74 -0.52
N GLY A 145 3.60 -5.40 -0.45
CA GLY A 145 4.83 -4.61 -0.36
C GLY A 145 5.56 -4.86 0.96
N GLU A 146 4.83 -4.86 2.07
CA GLU A 146 5.40 -5.16 3.40
C GLU A 146 5.98 -6.58 3.47
N GLN A 147 5.31 -7.58 2.88
CA GLN A 147 5.81 -8.94 2.80
C GLN A 147 7.05 -9.06 1.91
N ALA A 148 7.07 -8.35 0.79
CA ALA A 148 8.20 -8.36 -0.13
C ALA A 148 9.49 -7.82 0.51
N ILE A 149 9.39 -6.79 1.37
CA ILE A 149 10.56 -6.18 2.02
C ILE A 149 10.99 -6.90 3.30
N ARG A 150 10.09 -7.64 3.97
CA ARG A 150 10.35 -8.32 5.25
C ARG A 150 11.62 -9.18 5.28
N PRO A 151 11.89 -10.05 4.28
CA PRO A 151 13.12 -10.85 4.28
C PRO A 151 14.39 -9.99 4.36
N ALA A 152 14.44 -8.88 3.63
CA ALA A 152 15.59 -7.97 3.66
C ALA A 152 15.72 -7.26 5.01
N VAL A 153 14.59 -6.86 5.62
CA VAL A 153 14.56 -6.25 6.95
C VAL A 153 15.05 -7.21 8.03
N VAL A 154 14.58 -8.47 8.00
CA VAL A 154 15.00 -9.51 8.97
C VAL A 154 16.48 -9.81 8.82
N ASN A 155 16.95 -10.02 7.58
CA ASN A 155 18.37 -10.28 7.31
C ASN A 155 19.26 -9.15 7.86
N ARG A 156 18.88 -7.88 7.59
CA ARG A 156 19.57 -6.71 8.15
C ARG A 156 19.60 -6.72 9.68
N LYS A 157 18.49 -7.06 10.35
CA LYS A 157 18.41 -7.09 11.81
C LYS A 157 19.30 -8.16 12.42
N VAL A 158 19.31 -9.36 11.84
CA VAL A 158 20.06 -10.51 12.39
C VAL A 158 21.56 -10.36 12.15
N TRP A 159 21.98 -9.80 11.01
CA TRP A 159 23.39 -9.76 10.59
C TRP A 159 24.09 -8.43 10.90
N GLY A 160 23.43 -7.51 11.62
CA GLY A 160 23.97 -6.19 11.96
C GLY A 160 23.98 -5.17 10.80
N GLY A 161 23.39 -5.54 9.65
CA GLY A 161 23.30 -4.70 8.46
C GLY A 161 24.58 -4.59 7.63
N ASN A 162 24.60 -3.66 6.67
CA ASN A 162 25.74 -3.47 5.77
C ASN A 162 26.67 -2.38 6.31
N ARG A 163 27.97 -2.68 6.35
CA ARG A 163 29.02 -1.74 6.80
C ARG A 163 29.46 -0.75 5.71
N THR A 164 29.14 -1.03 4.44
CA THR A 164 29.52 -0.20 3.29
C THR A 164 28.30 0.04 2.40
N GLU A 165 28.33 1.16 1.66
CA GLU A 165 27.28 1.47 0.69
C GLU A 165 27.24 0.46 -0.45
N ALA A 166 28.41 0.01 -0.93
CA ALA A 166 28.52 -1.04 -1.95
C ALA A 166 27.84 -2.35 -1.49
N GLY A 167 28.05 -2.76 -0.24
CA GLY A 167 27.38 -3.93 0.33
C GLY A 167 25.86 -3.75 0.42
N ALA A 168 25.40 -2.56 0.82
CA ALA A 168 23.98 -2.24 0.86
C ALA A 168 23.31 -2.27 -0.52
N LEU A 169 24.01 -1.76 -1.54
CA LEU A 169 23.54 -1.77 -2.92
C LEU A 169 23.52 -3.19 -3.52
N ALA A 170 24.55 -4.00 -3.24
CA ALA A 170 24.60 -5.39 -3.68
C ALA A 170 23.43 -6.18 -3.05
N GLN A 171 23.24 -6.06 -1.74
CA GLN A 171 22.16 -6.73 -1.03
C GLN A 171 20.78 -6.28 -1.56
N SER A 172 20.55 -4.98 -1.78
CA SER A 172 19.26 -4.50 -2.26
C SER A 172 18.92 -5.04 -3.65
N ARG A 173 19.90 -5.11 -4.56
CA ARG A 173 19.76 -5.71 -5.89
C ARG A 173 19.44 -7.20 -5.81
N ILE A 174 20.22 -7.97 -5.04
CA ILE A 174 20.01 -9.41 -4.89
C ILE A 174 18.64 -9.71 -4.30
N MET A 175 18.25 -9.02 -3.21
CA MET A 175 16.95 -9.23 -2.58
C MET A 175 15.79 -8.88 -3.53
N SER A 176 15.93 -7.81 -4.34
CA SER A 176 14.93 -7.45 -5.36
C SER A 176 14.79 -8.52 -6.44
N VAL A 177 15.90 -9.04 -6.96
CA VAL A 177 15.91 -10.12 -7.96
C VAL A 177 15.29 -11.39 -7.38
N MET A 178 15.70 -11.82 -6.19
CA MET A 178 15.15 -13.00 -5.53
C MET A 178 13.64 -12.89 -5.32
N GLN A 179 13.17 -11.72 -4.85
CA GLN A 179 11.75 -11.48 -4.65
C GLN A 179 10.97 -11.49 -5.96
N THR A 180 11.54 -10.93 -7.04
CA THR A 180 10.96 -10.98 -8.38
C THR A 180 10.88 -12.42 -8.88
N CYS A 181 11.94 -13.22 -8.72
CA CYS A 181 11.93 -14.64 -9.09
C CYS A 181 10.82 -15.39 -8.35
N LYS A 182 10.70 -15.19 -7.03
CA LYS A 182 9.64 -15.78 -6.21
C LYS A 182 8.24 -15.39 -6.69
N GLN A 183 8.01 -14.12 -7.00
CA GLN A 183 6.72 -13.64 -7.52
C GLN A 183 6.37 -14.22 -8.90
N ARG A 184 7.40 -14.57 -9.68
CA ARG A 184 7.26 -15.13 -11.02
C ARG A 184 7.38 -16.66 -11.07
N LEU A 185 7.38 -17.31 -9.91
CA LEU A 185 7.52 -18.77 -9.78
C LEU A 185 8.80 -19.33 -10.44
N ALA A 186 9.88 -18.54 -10.42
CA ALA A 186 11.20 -18.94 -10.91
C ALA A 186 12.17 -19.22 -9.76
N ASP A 187 13.11 -20.15 -9.97
CA ASP A 187 14.16 -20.42 -9.00
C ASP A 187 15.15 -19.24 -8.93
N PRO A 188 15.30 -18.57 -7.77
CA PRO A 188 16.13 -17.39 -7.66
C PRO A 188 17.62 -17.69 -7.80
N PHE A 189 18.08 -18.86 -7.36
CA PHE A 189 19.50 -19.21 -7.39
C PHE A 189 19.94 -19.58 -8.80
N ASP A 190 19.13 -20.37 -9.52
CA ASP A 190 19.38 -20.68 -10.93
C ASP A 190 19.36 -19.41 -11.77
N PHE A 191 18.38 -18.52 -11.58
CA PHE A 191 18.32 -17.27 -12.33
C PHE A 191 19.57 -16.40 -12.09
N ILE A 192 19.96 -16.21 -10.83
CA ILE A 192 21.18 -15.43 -10.50
C ILE A 192 22.42 -16.08 -11.09
N ARG A 193 22.57 -17.41 -10.95
CA ARG A 193 23.71 -18.16 -11.50
C ARG A 193 23.80 -18.00 -13.02
N ARG A 194 22.68 -18.14 -13.74
CA ARG A 194 22.60 -17.95 -15.19
C ARG A 194 22.91 -16.52 -15.58
N GLN A 195 22.39 -15.54 -14.84
CA GLN A 195 22.65 -14.13 -15.09
C GLN A 195 24.13 -13.77 -14.94
N LEU A 196 24.84 -14.39 -13.99
CA LEU A 196 26.28 -14.16 -13.77
C LEU A 196 27.18 -14.88 -14.77
N THR A 197 26.67 -15.90 -15.47
CA THR A 197 27.45 -16.75 -16.39
C THR A 197 27.14 -16.50 -17.87
N THR A 198 26.11 -15.70 -18.18
CA THR A 198 25.73 -15.35 -19.55
C THR A 198 26.30 -13.98 -19.91
N THR A 199 26.78 -13.82 -21.16
CA THR A 199 27.33 -12.55 -21.67
C THR A 199 26.26 -11.52 -22.02
N SER A 200 24.99 -11.93 -22.08
CA SER A 200 23.83 -11.08 -22.36
C SER A 200 22.83 -11.11 -21.20
N PRO A 201 22.17 -9.98 -20.88
CA PRO A 201 21.17 -9.95 -19.81
C PRO A 201 19.99 -10.88 -20.10
N LEU A 202 19.66 -11.77 -19.16
CA LEU A 202 18.46 -12.59 -19.25
C LEU A 202 17.26 -11.82 -18.71
N ALA A 203 16.16 -11.84 -19.46
CA ALA A 203 14.88 -11.41 -18.95
C ALA A 203 14.26 -12.54 -18.12
N LEU A 204 13.73 -12.21 -16.94
CA LEU A 204 12.79 -13.10 -16.28
C LEU A 204 11.54 -13.19 -17.17
N PRO A 205 11.05 -14.39 -17.52
CA PRO A 205 9.77 -14.53 -18.20
C PRO A 205 8.65 -13.99 -17.29
N LEU A 206 7.59 -13.42 -17.87
CA LEU A 206 6.41 -13.05 -17.08
C LEU A 206 5.75 -14.34 -16.56
N PRO A 207 5.20 -14.34 -15.33
CA PRO A 207 4.47 -15.50 -14.85
C PRO A 207 3.27 -15.73 -15.78
N ILE A 208 3.07 -16.98 -16.19
CA ILE A 208 1.84 -17.38 -16.89
C ILE A 208 0.72 -17.04 -15.91
N ALA A 209 -0.14 -16.09 -16.28
CA ALA A 209 -1.19 -15.59 -15.39
C ALA A 209 -2.03 -16.77 -14.87
N ALA A 210 -1.87 -17.09 -13.59
CA ALA A 210 -2.86 -17.92 -12.91
C ALA A 210 -4.14 -17.08 -12.81
N ARG A 211 -5.19 -17.57 -13.45
CA ARG A 211 -6.53 -16.97 -13.46
C ARG A 211 -7.05 -16.70 -12.06
#